data_AF-A0A6G0Y9T5-F1
#
_entry.id   AF-A0A6G0Y9T5-F1
#
_cell.length_a   1.000
_cell.length_b   1.000
_cell.length_c   1.000
_cell.angle_alpha   90.00
_cell.angle_beta   90.00
_cell.angle_gamma   90.00
#
_symmetry.space_group_name_H-M   'P 1'
#
loop_
_entity.id
_entity.type
_entity.pdbx_description
1 polymer ?
#
loop_
_entity_poly.entity_id
_entity_poly.type
_entity_poly.pdbx_seq_one_letter_code
_entity_poly.pdbx_strand_id
1 'polypeptide(L)'
;MFYYDKRGWFGLYNSRLIGGGVRFRQKRINMNGEIDHRNYGVGWTEYNDKDMPNNPWTYSKPANLRNFLFYENRMASDDDSGYELHVAGGLINGKLTIDEYAKQKWLDARVRRFYVRFQIYTPDVDLITVIEIRMSTGCGLTYTIITDVVQTVPASSVIAEWDTFAFTATASGLLLVAGVACLLVRIFQWSIHRRWTQWSTAYDGLLITLITATVASFYKRLTAMEQATTELFSVTDDVYVDLWPACYMHTVCTFFATILTAAALLKISIILWMGRSWPQ
;
A
#
# COMPACT_ATOMS: atom_id res chain seq x y z
N MET A 1 14.83 -0.66 21.88
CA MET A 1 15.59 0.39 21.17
C MET A 1 15.43 0.12 19.69
N PHE A 2 14.54 0.85 19.01
CA PHE A 2 14.09 0.47 17.67
C PHE A 2 15.21 0.60 16.63
N TYR A 3 15.45 -0.49 15.88
CA TYR A 3 16.55 -0.62 14.91
C TYR A 3 16.42 0.32 13.69
N TYR A 4 15.27 1.00 13.54
CA TYR A 4 15.01 2.07 12.57
C TYR A 4 16.01 3.22 12.66
N ASP A 5 16.68 3.35 13.82
CA ASP A 5 17.69 4.37 14.10
C ASP A 5 18.94 4.26 13.21
N LYS A 6 19.33 3.04 12.81
CA LYS A 6 20.65 2.81 12.19
C LYS A 6 20.68 3.05 10.68
N ARG A 7 19.53 3.17 10.00
CA ARG A 7 19.46 3.16 8.52
C ARG A 7 18.92 4.45 7.90
N GLY A 8 18.53 5.43 8.72
CA GLY A 8 18.07 6.73 8.25
C GLY A 8 19.19 7.74 8.16
N TRP A 9 19.63 8.00 6.94
CA TRP A 9 20.77 8.88 6.63
C TRP A 9 20.41 10.36 6.55
N PHE A 10 19.12 10.70 6.59
CA PHE A 10 18.64 12.09 6.58
C PHE A 10 17.50 12.26 7.59
N GLY A 11 17.71 13.14 8.56
CA GLY A 11 16.72 13.54 9.56
C GLY A 11 15.99 14.79 9.11
N LEU A 12 14.66 14.71 8.96
CA LEU A 12 13.77 15.86 8.84
C LEU A 12 13.13 16.09 10.20
N TYR A 13 13.65 17.02 10.99
CA TYR A 13 13.26 17.21 12.39
C TYR A 13 13.37 15.90 13.19
N ASN A 14 12.24 15.26 13.51
CA ASN A 14 12.12 14.03 14.29
C ASN A 14 11.80 12.82 13.41
N SER A 15 11.87 12.95 12.08
CA SER A 15 11.62 11.85 11.14
C SER A 15 12.89 11.46 10.41
N ARG A 16 13.03 10.17 10.08
CA ARG A 16 14.18 9.59 9.39
C ARG A 16 13.74 8.94 8.10
N LEU A 17 14.47 9.15 7.01
CA LEU A 17 14.27 8.37 5.78
C LEU A 17 14.51 6.88 6.08
N ILE A 18 13.64 5.99 5.64
CA ILE A 18 13.81 4.53 5.79
C ILE A 18 13.65 3.83 4.44
N GLY A 19 13.96 2.53 4.38
CA GLY A 19 13.84 1.75 3.15
C GLY A 19 14.97 1.98 2.14
N GLY A 20 16.16 2.39 2.60
CA GLY A 20 17.38 2.46 1.78
C GLY A 20 17.50 3.66 0.86
N GLY A 21 16.42 4.37 0.52
CA GLY A 21 16.53 5.61 -0.25
C GLY A 21 15.25 6.15 -0.87
N VAL A 22 15.39 6.78 -2.04
CA VAL A 22 14.32 7.46 -2.78
C VAL A 22 14.13 6.78 -4.12
N ARG A 23 12.88 6.46 -4.45
CA ARG A 23 12.49 5.91 -5.76
C ARG A 23 11.97 7.03 -6.64
N PHE A 24 12.55 7.15 -7.82
CA PHE A 24 12.12 8.04 -8.88
C PHE A 24 11.51 7.21 -10.00
N ARG A 25 10.41 7.69 -10.57
CA ARG A 25 9.81 7.10 -11.76
C ARG A 25 9.45 8.20 -12.75
N GLN A 26 9.65 7.92 -14.03
CA GLN A 26 9.20 8.80 -15.10
C GLN A 26 8.40 8.07 -16.16
N LYS A 27 7.47 8.82 -16.76
CA LYS A 27 6.70 8.43 -17.94
C LYS A 27 6.96 9.42 -19.07
N ARG A 28 7.35 8.89 -20.23
CA ARG A 28 7.77 9.65 -21.40
C ARG A 28 6.75 9.49 -22.52
N ILE A 29 6.62 10.53 -23.34
CA ILE A 29 5.82 10.47 -24.57
C ILE A 29 6.65 10.86 -25.79
N ASN A 30 6.30 10.28 -26.93
CA ASN A 30 6.93 10.57 -28.20
C ASN A 30 6.31 11.84 -28.83
N MET A 31 6.80 12.23 -30.00
CA MET A 31 6.29 13.41 -30.73
C MET A 31 4.83 13.28 -31.15
N ASN A 32 4.30 12.05 -31.23
CA ASN A 32 2.92 11.76 -31.60
C ASN A 32 1.97 11.72 -30.39
N GLY A 33 2.49 11.89 -29.17
CA GLY A 33 1.70 11.82 -27.94
C GLY A 33 1.57 10.41 -27.34
N GLU A 34 2.22 9.41 -27.91
CA GLU A 34 2.15 8.02 -27.46
C GLU A 34 3.23 7.71 -26.43
N ILE A 35 3.05 6.66 -25.62
CA ILE A 35 4.01 6.24 -24.60
C ILE A 35 5.35 5.85 -25.24
N ASP A 36 6.42 6.55 -24.86
CA ASP A 36 7.74 6.40 -25.47
C ASP A 36 8.62 5.44 -24.66
N HIS A 37 8.85 4.25 -25.22
CA HIS A 37 9.64 3.16 -24.64
C HIS A 37 10.86 2.80 -25.52
N ARG A 38 11.31 3.74 -26.35
CA ARG A 38 12.38 3.54 -27.33
C ARG A 38 13.78 3.59 -26.71
N ASN A 39 14.78 3.23 -27.51
CA ASN A 39 16.19 3.46 -27.22
C ASN A 39 16.62 4.86 -27.70
N TYR A 40 17.32 5.62 -26.85
CA TYR A 40 17.80 6.99 -27.13
C TYR A 40 19.32 7.13 -27.08
N GLY A 41 20.06 6.02 -27.15
CA GLY A 41 21.52 5.99 -27.14
C GLY A 41 22.08 5.28 -25.92
N VAL A 42 23.26 5.71 -25.48
CA VAL A 42 24.02 5.01 -24.42
C VAL A 42 23.19 4.95 -23.12
N GLY A 43 23.04 3.74 -22.58
CA GLY A 43 22.25 3.47 -21.37
C GLY A 43 20.82 3.03 -21.69
N TRP A 44 20.13 3.68 -22.62
CA TRP A 44 18.74 3.37 -22.98
C TRP A 44 18.63 2.00 -23.64
N THR A 45 17.81 1.15 -23.07
CA THR A 45 17.50 -0.17 -23.61
C THR A 45 16.09 -0.15 -24.18
N GLU A 46 15.98 -0.64 -25.42
CA GLU A 46 14.67 -0.85 -26.02
C GLU A 46 13.93 -1.92 -25.23
N TYR A 47 12.62 -1.74 -25.15
CA TYR A 47 11.74 -2.67 -24.47
C TYR A 47 11.87 -4.10 -25.03
N ASN A 48 12.05 -5.08 -24.14
CA ASN A 48 11.97 -6.50 -24.47
C ASN A 48 11.00 -7.19 -23.48
N ASP A 49 9.96 -7.86 -24.00
CA ASP A 49 8.93 -8.54 -23.20
C ASP A 49 9.49 -9.61 -22.23
N LYS A 50 10.74 -10.05 -22.44
CA LYS A 50 11.36 -11.15 -21.70
C LYS A 50 12.29 -10.72 -20.56
N ASP A 51 12.71 -9.46 -20.52
CA ASP A 51 13.74 -9.01 -19.58
C ASP A 51 13.13 -8.29 -18.39
N MET A 52 13.53 -8.70 -17.17
CA MET A 52 13.24 -7.92 -15.98
C MET A 52 14.06 -6.62 -16.03
N PRO A 53 13.43 -5.45 -15.84
CA PRO A 53 14.14 -4.18 -15.84
C PRO A 53 15.13 -4.17 -14.66
N ASN A 54 16.42 -4.14 -14.99
CA ASN A 54 17.52 -4.20 -14.01
C ASN A 54 18.27 -2.88 -13.88
N ASN A 55 17.90 -1.86 -14.67
CA ASN A 55 18.58 -0.58 -14.69
C ASN A 55 17.61 0.58 -14.97
N PRO A 56 18.00 1.82 -14.63
CA PRO A 56 17.10 2.98 -14.74
C PRO A 56 16.77 3.45 -16.15
N TRP A 57 17.38 2.82 -17.15
CA TRP A 57 17.22 3.14 -18.55
C TRP A 57 16.36 2.12 -19.30
N THR A 58 15.89 1.07 -18.60
CA THR A 58 15.01 0.03 -19.13
C THR A 58 13.55 0.34 -18.78
N TYR A 59 12.70 0.28 -19.79
CA TYR A 59 11.26 0.48 -19.60
C TYR A 59 10.62 -0.68 -18.84
N SER A 60 9.81 -0.37 -17.82
CA SER A 60 9.18 -1.35 -16.94
C SER A 60 7.66 -1.35 -17.10
N LYS A 61 7.05 -2.53 -17.25
CA LYS A 61 5.58 -2.71 -17.27
C LYS A 61 4.98 -2.70 -15.85
N PRO A 62 3.67 -2.43 -15.71
CA PRO A 62 2.97 -2.47 -14.42
C PRO A 62 3.15 -3.77 -13.65
N ALA A 63 3.12 -4.91 -14.36
CA ALA A 63 3.26 -6.23 -13.76
C ALA A 63 4.64 -6.49 -13.10
N ASN A 64 5.67 -5.77 -13.55
CA ASN A 64 7.04 -5.93 -13.04
C ASN A 64 7.38 -4.87 -11.98
N LEU A 65 6.57 -3.83 -11.87
CA LEU A 65 6.76 -2.75 -10.92
C LEU A 65 5.89 -3.02 -9.71
N ARG A 66 6.51 -3.40 -8.59
CA ARG A 66 5.80 -3.56 -7.33
C ARG A 66 5.05 -2.26 -6.99
N ASN A 67 3.72 -2.42 -6.94
CA ASN A 67 2.64 -1.48 -6.69
C ASN A 67 3.06 -0.04 -6.42
N PHE A 68 2.90 0.81 -7.43
CA PHE A 68 3.08 2.23 -7.25
C PHE A 68 1.73 2.86 -6.93
N LEU A 69 0.67 2.71 -7.71
CA LEU A 69 -0.48 3.61 -7.53
C LEU A 69 -1.79 2.88 -7.33
N PHE A 70 -2.41 3.02 -6.14
CA PHE A 70 -3.82 2.63 -5.95
C PHE A 70 -4.79 3.81 -5.94
N TYR A 71 -4.35 5.03 -5.61
CA TYR A 71 -5.25 6.19 -5.61
C TYR A 71 -5.65 6.65 -7.03
N GLU A 72 -4.95 6.19 -8.07
CA GLU A 72 -5.25 6.51 -9.48
C GLU A 72 -5.97 5.41 -10.28
N ASN A 73 -6.35 4.30 -9.64
CA ASN A 73 -7.22 3.29 -10.28
C ASN A 73 -8.65 3.80 -10.57
N ARG A 74 -8.93 5.09 -10.36
CA ARG A 74 -10.16 5.74 -10.80
C ARG A 74 -10.05 6.52 -12.11
N MET A 75 -8.86 6.72 -12.70
CA MET A 75 -8.75 7.44 -13.99
C MET A 75 -7.71 6.98 -15.02
N ALA A 76 -6.84 5.99 -14.79
CA ALA A 76 -6.04 5.43 -15.90
C ALA A 76 -5.55 4.01 -15.61
N SER A 77 -6.05 3.04 -16.36
CA SER A 77 -5.65 1.63 -16.26
C SER A 77 -4.26 1.30 -16.85
N ASP A 78 -3.38 2.30 -16.99
CA ASP A 78 -2.08 2.21 -17.70
C ASP A 78 -0.90 2.90 -16.97
N ASP A 79 -1.07 3.26 -15.69
CA ASP A 79 -0.17 4.22 -15.00
C ASP A 79 0.98 3.64 -14.16
N ASP A 80 1.11 2.32 -14.12
CA ASP A 80 2.18 1.66 -13.36
C ASP A 80 3.44 1.35 -14.19
N SER A 81 3.62 1.99 -15.35
CA SER A 81 4.74 1.74 -16.27
C SER A 81 5.65 2.96 -16.45
N GLY A 82 6.94 2.69 -16.68
CA GLY A 82 7.92 3.76 -16.88
C GLY A 82 9.36 3.34 -16.62
N TYR A 83 10.24 4.33 -16.56
CA TYR A 83 11.65 4.17 -16.21
C TYR A 83 11.84 4.48 -14.72
N GLU A 84 12.59 3.64 -14.01
CA GLU A 84 12.75 3.74 -12.56
C GLU A 84 14.20 3.93 -12.13
N LEU A 85 14.44 4.97 -11.35
CA LEU A 85 15.74 5.23 -10.75
C LEU A 85 15.63 5.09 -9.24
N HIS A 86 16.42 4.18 -8.66
CA HIS A 86 16.55 4.07 -7.21
C HIS A 86 17.80 4.79 -6.76
N VAL A 87 17.64 5.77 -5.87
CA VAL A 87 18.74 6.54 -5.30
C VAL A 87 18.89 6.09 -3.85
N ALA A 88 19.91 5.29 -3.59
CA ALA A 88 20.23 4.68 -2.31
C ALA A 88 21.71 4.92 -1.93
N GLY A 89 22.14 4.47 -0.75
CA GLY A 89 23.55 4.56 -0.33
C GLY A 89 23.99 5.90 0.28
N GLY A 90 23.07 6.70 0.83
CA GLY A 90 23.40 7.93 1.57
C GLY A 90 23.39 9.21 0.73
N LEU A 91 23.52 10.38 1.40
CA LEU A 91 23.31 11.69 0.77
C LEU A 91 24.32 12.03 -0.33
N ILE A 92 25.59 11.69 -0.10
CA ILE A 92 26.67 12.00 -1.04
C ILE A 92 26.53 11.13 -2.30
N ASN A 93 26.40 9.81 -2.13
CA ASN A 93 26.18 8.89 -3.25
C ASN A 93 24.89 9.24 -3.98
N GLY A 94 23.82 9.51 -3.23
CA GLY A 94 22.55 9.88 -3.83
C GLY A 94 22.61 11.16 -4.66
N LYS A 95 23.33 12.18 -4.19
CA LYS A 95 23.59 13.39 -4.97
C LYS A 95 24.40 13.11 -6.22
N LEU A 96 25.48 12.32 -6.13
CA LEU A 96 26.30 11.96 -7.28
C LEU A 96 25.48 11.21 -8.34
N THR A 97 24.66 10.25 -7.91
CA THR A 97 23.71 9.55 -8.78
C THR A 97 22.78 10.56 -9.46
N ILE A 98 22.10 11.42 -8.72
CA ILE A 98 21.18 12.42 -9.29
C ILE A 98 21.91 13.33 -10.30
N ASP A 99 23.10 13.83 -9.96
CA ASP A 99 23.90 14.71 -10.82
C ASP A 99 24.33 13.99 -12.12
N GLU A 100 24.67 12.70 -12.05
CA GLU A 100 24.98 11.87 -13.22
C GLU A 100 23.76 11.69 -14.14
N TYR A 101 22.62 11.30 -13.59
CA TYR A 101 21.39 11.11 -14.36
C TYR A 101 20.85 12.44 -14.93
N ALA A 102 21.05 13.55 -14.23
CA ALA A 102 20.74 14.88 -14.73
C ALA A 102 21.63 15.26 -15.93
N LYS A 103 22.95 15.01 -15.86
CA LYS A 103 23.88 15.23 -16.99
C LYS A 103 23.53 14.37 -18.20
N GLN A 104 23.07 13.15 -17.97
CA GLN A 104 22.66 12.21 -19.02
C GLN A 104 21.24 12.47 -19.56
N LYS A 105 20.59 13.57 -19.14
CA LYS A 105 19.24 13.96 -19.56
C LYS A 105 18.21 12.85 -19.34
N TRP A 106 18.32 12.14 -18.22
CA TRP A 106 17.29 11.18 -17.81
C TRP A 106 15.93 11.87 -17.65
N LEU A 107 15.93 13.12 -17.18
CA LEU A 107 14.79 14.04 -17.27
C LEU A 107 14.99 15.01 -18.44
N ASP A 108 14.10 14.94 -19.43
CA ASP A 108 14.12 15.78 -20.63
C ASP A 108 12.72 16.26 -21.05
N ALA A 109 12.63 16.94 -22.20
CA ALA A 109 11.38 17.50 -22.70
C ALA A 109 10.31 16.44 -23.06
N ARG A 110 10.66 15.15 -23.11
CA ARG A 110 9.72 14.05 -23.38
C ARG A 110 9.01 13.57 -22.12
N VAL A 111 9.50 13.95 -20.95
CA VAL A 111 8.92 13.54 -19.67
C VAL A 111 7.61 14.27 -19.42
N ARG A 112 6.55 13.49 -19.23
CA ARG A 112 5.19 13.99 -18.96
C ARG A 112 4.74 13.83 -17.54
N ARG A 113 5.15 12.72 -16.92
CA ARG A 113 4.87 12.48 -15.51
C ARG A 113 6.14 12.02 -14.85
N PHE A 114 6.38 12.58 -13.68
CA PHE A 114 7.51 12.26 -12.85
C PHE A 114 7.00 12.06 -11.43
N TYR A 115 7.50 11.01 -10.79
CA TYR A 115 7.06 10.60 -9.49
C TYR A 115 8.27 10.38 -8.60
N VAL A 116 8.16 10.85 -7.38
CA VAL A 116 9.15 10.64 -6.33
C VAL A 116 8.44 9.95 -5.18
N ARG A 117 8.96 8.80 -4.75
CA ARG A 117 8.47 8.10 -3.56
C ARG A 117 9.60 7.88 -2.58
N PHE A 118 9.30 8.15 -1.33
CA PHE A 118 10.16 7.80 -0.22
C PHE A 118 9.32 7.54 1.01
N GLN A 119 9.90 6.85 1.99
CA GLN A 119 9.21 6.60 3.26
C GLN A 119 10.04 7.15 4.41
N ILE A 120 9.34 7.68 5.41
CA ILE A 120 9.95 8.22 6.63
C ILE A 120 9.39 7.50 7.86
N TYR A 121 10.23 7.32 8.87
CA TYR A 121 9.86 6.86 10.20
C TYR A 121 10.00 7.98 11.21
N THR A 122 8.98 8.20 12.04
CA THR A 122 8.98 9.19 13.11
C THR A 122 8.96 8.48 14.47
N PRO A 123 10.10 8.38 15.18
CA PRO A 123 10.21 7.58 16.40
C PRO A 123 9.30 8.03 17.54
N ASP A 124 9.10 9.34 17.71
CA ASP A 124 8.34 9.89 18.85
C ASP A 124 6.88 9.43 18.90
N VAL A 125 6.30 9.17 17.72
CA VAL A 125 4.91 8.72 17.55
C VAL A 125 4.80 7.31 17.00
N ASP A 126 5.94 6.66 16.75
CA ASP A 126 6.07 5.34 16.13
C ASP A 126 5.28 5.17 14.82
N LEU A 127 5.41 6.14 13.91
CA LEU A 127 4.70 6.15 12.62
C LEU A 127 5.64 6.01 11.43
N ILE A 128 5.24 5.20 10.46
CA ILE A 128 5.82 5.16 9.12
C ILE A 128 4.88 5.93 8.18
N THR A 129 5.46 6.85 7.42
CA THR A 129 4.74 7.67 6.43
C THR A 129 5.35 7.42 5.06
N VAL A 130 4.50 7.05 4.09
CA VAL A 130 4.89 6.96 2.68
C VAL A 130 4.47 8.26 2.00
N ILE A 131 5.45 8.95 1.42
CA ILE A 131 5.26 10.23 0.75
C ILE A 131 5.44 10.00 -0.75
N GLU A 132 4.55 10.61 -1.52
CA GLU A 132 4.67 10.64 -2.98
C GLU A 132 4.52 12.05 -3.50
N ILE A 133 5.49 12.47 -4.31
CA ILE A 133 5.46 13.73 -5.04
C ILE A 133 5.24 13.40 -6.50
N ARG A 134 4.18 13.98 -7.06
CA ARG A 134 3.77 13.81 -8.45
C ARG A 134 3.96 15.11 -9.18
N MET A 135 4.71 15.08 -10.27
CA MET A 135 4.89 16.20 -11.16
C MET A 135 4.38 15.81 -12.54
N SER A 136 3.46 16.61 -13.07
CA SER A 136 2.93 16.43 -14.42
C SER A 136 3.23 17.65 -15.27
N THR A 137 3.71 17.45 -16.49
CA THR A 137 3.92 18.53 -17.46
C THR A 137 2.78 18.53 -18.47
N GLY A 138 2.05 19.65 -18.51
CA GLY A 138 0.96 19.88 -19.45
C GLY A 138 1.45 20.43 -20.80
N CYS A 139 0.49 20.76 -21.66
CA CYS A 139 0.76 21.50 -22.89
C CYS A 139 1.17 22.95 -22.55
N GLY A 140 2.13 23.52 -23.28
CA GLY A 140 2.51 24.93 -23.11
C GLY A 140 3.44 25.24 -21.93
N LEU A 141 4.31 24.30 -21.53
CA LEU A 141 5.29 24.45 -20.44
C LEU A 141 4.69 24.62 -19.03
N THR A 142 3.38 24.44 -18.86
CA THR A 142 2.75 24.42 -17.54
C THR A 142 3.12 23.14 -16.80
N TYR A 143 3.55 23.25 -15.55
CA TYR A 143 3.78 22.11 -14.67
C TYR A 143 2.79 22.14 -13.51
N THR A 144 2.32 20.96 -13.11
CA THR A 144 1.54 20.76 -11.88
C THR A 144 2.34 19.87 -10.97
N ILE A 145 2.57 20.32 -9.74
CA ILE A 145 3.21 19.53 -8.68
C ILE A 145 2.14 19.26 -7.62
N ILE A 146 1.88 17.98 -7.37
CA ILE A 146 0.96 17.49 -6.36
C ILE A 146 1.81 16.71 -5.36
N THR A 147 1.82 17.16 -4.12
CA THR A 147 2.46 16.46 -3.02
C THR A 147 1.38 15.76 -2.22
N ASP A 148 1.39 14.43 -2.22
CA ASP A 148 0.45 13.63 -1.46
C ASP A 148 1.17 12.86 -0.36
N VAL A 149 0.72 13.03 0.88
CA VAL A 149 0.98 12.03 1.92
C VAL A 149 0.12 10.83 1.58
N VAL A 150 0.73 9.80 1.03
CA VAL A 150 -0.01 8.64 0.53
C VAL A 150 -0.66 7.93 1.70
N GLN A 151 0.15 7.57 2.71
CA GLN A 151 -0.30 6.84 3.89
C GLN A 151 0.58 7.13 5.10
N THR A 152 -0.04 7.21 6.28
CA THR A 152 0.64 7.25 7.57
C THR A 152 0.07 6.13 8.44
N VAL A 153 0.93 5.23 8.92
CA VAL A 153 0.51 4.04 9.68
C VAL A 153 1.48 3.76 10.83
N PRO A 154 1.04 3.10 11.91
CA PRO A 154 1.95 2.66 12.97
C PRO A 154 3.06 1.75 12.43
N ALA A 155 4.29 1.88 12.94
CA ALA A 155 5.41 1.06 12.48
C ALA A 155 5.19 -0.43 12.74
N SER A 156 4.60 -0.75 13.89
CA SER A 156 4.11 -2.10 14.24
C SER A 156 3.11 -2.68 13.23
N SER A 157 2.51 -1.84 12.38
CA SER A 157 1.57 -2.26 11.33
C SER A 157 2.21 -2.55 9.98
N VAL A 158 3.48 -2.24 9.81
CA VAL A 158 4.26 -2.42 8.58
C VAL A 158 5.27 -3.54 8.76
N ILE A 159 5.84 -3.64 9.96
CA ILE A 159 6.95 -4.55 10.26
C ILE A 159 6.45 -5.65 11.18
N ALA A 160 6.76 -6.88 10.81
CA ALA A 160 6.32 -8.08 11.49
C ALA A 160 7.13 -8.26 12.77
N GLU A 161 6.53 -7.84 13.88
CA GLU A 161 6.98 -8.19 15.22
C GLU A 161 6.12 -9.32 15.77
N TRP A 162 6.67 -10.06 16.74
CA TRP A 162 5.96 -11.19 17.38
C TRP A 162 4.61 -10.75 17.97
N ASP A 163 4.57 -9.57 18.56
CA ASP A 163 3.35 -9.02 19.16
C ASP A 163 2.28 -8.72 18.10
N THR A 164 2.65 -8.14 16.95
CA THR A 164 1.69 -7.90 15.87
C THR A 164 1.21 -9.19 15.22
N PHE A 165 2.08 -10.19 15.10
CA PHE A 165 1.70 -11.52 14.64
C PHE A 165 0.67 -12.16 15.60
N ALA A 166 0.99 -12.19 16.89
CA ALA A 166 0.12 -12.76 17.92
C ALA A 166 -1.23 -12.04 17.98
N PHE A 167 -1.24 -10.71 17.93
CA PHE A 167 -2.46 -9.90 17.88
C PHE A 167 -3.30 -10.19 16.62
N THR A 168 -2.68 -10.23 15.45
CA THR A 168 -3.41 -10.46 14.19
C THR A 168 -3.98 -11.87 14.12
N ALA A 169 -3.23 -12.88 14.59
CA ALA A 169 -3.68 -14.26 14.65
C ALA A 169 -4.84 -14.44 15.66
N THR A 170 -4.72 -13.86 16.85
CA THR A 170 -5.78 -13.92 17.87
C THR A 170 -7.05 -13.18 17.42
N ALA A 171 -6.92 -11.98 16.86
CA ALA A 171 -8.04 -11.23 16.31
C ALA A 171 -8.75 -12.00 15.17
N SER A 172 -7.98 -12.59 14.25
CA SER A 172 -8.53 -13.42 13.16
C SER A 172 -9.26 -14.65 13.71
N GLY A 173 -8.68 -15.31 14.71
CA GLY A 173 -9.30 -16.47 15.39
C GLY A 173 -10.62 -16.11 16.06
N LEU A 174 -10.67 -15.00 16.80
CA LEU A 174 -11.91 -14.51 17.44
C LEU A 174 -13.00 -14.18 16.41
N LEU A 175 -12.64 -13.55 15.30
CA LEU A 175 -13.59 -13.26 14.22
C LEU A 175 -14.15 -14.53 13.58
N LEU A 176 -13.32 -15.55 13.35
CA LEU A 176 -13.78 -16.85 12.84
C LEU A 176 -14.71 -17.54 13.83
N VAL A 177 -14.38 -17.57 15.12
CA VAL A 177 -15.24 -18.14 16.16
C VAL A 177 -16.58 -17.41 16.20
N ALA A 178 -16.59 -16.08 16.11
CA ALA A 178 -17.82 -15.30 16.04
C ALA A 178 -18.65 -15.63 14.79
N GLY A 179 -18.01 -15.82 13.63
CA GLY A 179 -18.67 -16.25 12.39
C GLY A 179 -19.30 -17.63 12.51
N VAL A 180 -18.59 -18.60 13.10
CA VAL A 180 -19.11 -19.95 13.37
C VAL A 180 -20.27 -19.92 14.35
N ALA A 181 -20.17 -19.13 15.43
CA ALA A 181 -21.25 -18.96 16.39
C ALA A 181 -22.51 -18.37 15.72
N CYS A 182 -22.37 -17.39 14.83
CA CYS A 182 -23.49 -16.84 14.06
C CYS A 182 -24.17 -17.91 13.19
N LEU A 183 -23.39 -18.79 12.55
CA LEU A 183 -23.92 -19.91 11.77
C LEU A 183 -24.64 -20.95 12.64
N LEU A 184 -24.07 -21.31 13.78
CA LEU A 184 -24.65 -22.29 14.70
C LEU A 184 -25.97 -21.80 15.31
N VAL A 185 -26.02 -20.55 15.76
CA VAL A 185 -27.27 -19.93 16.26
C VAL A 185 -28.36 -19.98 15.18
N ARG A 186 -28.01 -19.70 13.92
CA ARG A 186 -28.94 -19.78 12.80
C ARG A 186 -29.46 -21.19 12.56
N ILE A 187 -28.58 -22.20 12.54
CA ILE A 187 -28.97 -23.61 12.36
C ILE A 187 -29.91 -24.05 13.49
N PHE A 188 -29.59 -23.67 14.72
CA PHE A 188 -30.38 -24.01 15.91
C PHE A 188 -31.77 -23.33 15.90
N GLN A 189 -31.84 -22.03 15.56
CA GLN A 189 -33.10 -21.29 15.44
C GLN A 189 -34.00 -21.83 14.33
N TRP A 190 -33.41 -22.25 13.20
CA TRP A 190 -34.16 -22.87 12.11
C TRP A 190 -34.74 -24.23 12.51
N SER A 191 -34.02 -24.99 13.34
CA SER A 191 -34.45 -26.30 13.82
C SER A 191 -35.54 -26.25 14.89
N ILE A 192 -35.57 -25.22 15.75
CA ILE A 192 -36.40 -25.25 16.96
C ILE A 192 -37.71 -24.47 16.85
N HIS A 193 -37.84 -23.37 16.08
CA HIS A 193 -39.13 -22.65 16.00
C HIS A 193 -39.30 -21.78 14.74
N ARG A 194 -40.32 -22.11 13.93
CA ARG A 194 -40.81 -21.41 12.71
C ARG A 194 -41.41 -20.01 12.98
N ARG A 195 -41.16 -19.38 14.14
CA ARG A 195 -41.85 -18.16 14.59
C ARG A 195 -40.99 -16.91 14.74
N TRP A 196 -39.67 -17.01 14.55
CA TRP A 196 -38.74 -15.87 14.63
C TRP A 196 -38.19 -15.45 13.26
N THR A 197 -38.96 -15.65 12.19
CA THR A 197 -38.67 -15.17 10.84
C THR A 197 -38.85 -13.66 10.72
N GLN A 198 -38.07 -12.89 11.49
CA GLN A 198 -37.91 -11.44 11.31
C GLN A 198 -36.47 -11.06 10.92
N TRP A 199 -35.56 -12.03 10.88
CA TRP A 199 -34.15 -11.78 10.57
C TRP A 199 -33.90 -12.08 9.09
N SER A 200 -33.45 -11.06 8.36
CA SER A 200 -33.15 -11.20 6.94
C SER A 200 -31.96 -12.15 6.77
N THR A 201 -32.22 -13.30 6.13
CA THR A 201 -31.20 -14.26 5.72
C THR A 201 -30.07 -13.61 4.91
N ALA A 202 -30.36 -12.51 4.23
CA ALA A 202 -29.39 -11.71 3.49
C ALA A 202 -28.40 -10.97 4.41
N TYR A 203 -28.85 -10.50 5.59
CA TYR A 203 -27.99 -9.77 6.52
C TYR A 203 -26.97 -10.68 7.20
N ASP A 204 -27.39 -11.88 7.62
CA ASP A 204 -26.48 -12.87 8.18
C ASP A 204 -25.48 -13.37 7.13
N GLY A 205 -25.93 -13.54 5.88
CA GLY A 205 -25.05 -13.82 4.75
C GLY A 205 -24.00 -12.72 4.56
N LEU A 206 -24.41 -11.46 4.58
CA LEU A 206 -23.52 -10.29 4.48
C LEU A 206 -22.52 -10.23 5.64
N LEU A 207 -22.94 -10.51 6.87
CA LEU A 207 -22.02 -10.55 8.02
C LEU A 207 -20.95 -11.62 7.86
N ILE A 208 -21.33 -12.82 7.40
CA ILE A 208 -20.38 -13.91 7.19
C ILE A 208 -19.40 -13.54 6.06
N THR A 209 -19.87 -12.95 4.96
CA THR A 209 -18.97 -12.51 3.88
C THR A 209 -18.03 -11.40 4.33
N LEU A 210 -18.49 -10.47 5.17
CA LEU A 210 -17.62 -9.45 5.76
C LEU A 210 -16.58 -10.06 6.71
N ILE A 211 -16.97 -11.04 7.55
CA ILE A 211 -16.04 -11.73 8.45
C ILE A 211 -14.96 -12.46 7.64
N THR A 212 -15.34 -13.24 6.62
CA THR A 212 -14.37 -13.98 5.80
C THR A 212 -13.46 -13.04 5.01
N ALA A 213 -13.99 -11.95 4.45
CA ALA A 213 -13.20 -10.92 3.78
C ALA A 213 -12.21 -10.23 4.74
N THR A 214 -12.64 -9.92 5.96
CA THR A 214 -11.80 -9.31 7.00
C THR A 214 -10.64 -10.23 7.38
N VAL A 215 -10.92 -11.51 7.64
CA VAL A 215 -9.89 -12.51 7.96
C VAL A 215 -8.91 -12.71 6.79
N ALA A 216 -9.40 -12.78 5.55
CA ALA A 216 -8.54 -12.88 4.37
C ALA A 216 -7.66 -11.63 4.21
N SER A 217 -8.18 -10.44 4.52
CA SER A 217 -7.40 -9.19 4.49
C SER A 217 -6.28 -9.19 5.55
N PHE A 218 -6.56 -9.67 6.77
CA PHE A 218 -5.56 -9.81 7.83
C PHE A 218 -4.45 -10.78 7.45
N TYR A 219 -4.79 -11.91 6.83
CA TYR A 219 -3.78 -12.86 6.32
C TYR A 219 -2.88 -12.21 5.25
N LYS A 220 -3.47 -11.53 4.27
CA LYS A 220 -2.69 -10.83 3.23
C LYS A 220 -1.79 -9.74 3.82
N ARG A 221 -2.29 -9.00 4.81
CA ARG A 221 -1.49 -8.01 5.53
C ARG A 221 -0.28 -8.65 6.20
N LEU A 222 -0.46 -9.79 6.88
CA LEU A 222 0.64 -10.48 7.54
C LEU A 222 1.73 -10.89 6.55
N THR A 223 1.34 -11.47 5.41
CA THR A 223 2.30 -11.83 4.35
C THR A 223 3.05 -10.62 3.79
N ALA A 224 2.38 -9.48 3.63
CA ALA A 224 3.01 -8.24 3.17
C ALA A 224 3.99 -7.67 4.21
N MET A 225 3.64 -7.75 5.49
CA MET A 225 4.52 -7.34 6.59
C MET A 225 5.76 -8.23 6.66
N GLU A 226 5.62 -9.56 6.60
CA GLU A 226 6.75 -10.51 6.60
C GLU A 226 7.70 -10.24 5.42
N GLN A 227 7.14 -10.00 4.23
CA GLN A 227 7.92 -9.65 3.06
C GLN A 227 8.66 -8.32 3.24
N ALA A 228 7.98 -7.26 3.69
CA ALA A 228 8.62 -5.97 3.95
C ALA A 228 9.73 -6.08 5.00
N THR A 229 9.51 -6.90 6.01
CA THR A 229 10.43 -7.15 7.12
C THR A 229 11.67 -7.90 6.64
N THR A 230 11.50 -8.98 5.89
CA THR A 230 12.60 -9.75 5.31
C THR A 230 13.43 -8.92 4.33
N GLU A 231 12.78 -8.11 3.48
CA GLU A 231 13.47 -7.21 2.56
C GLU A 231 14.23 -6.12 3.31
N LEU A 232 13.61 -5.49 4.32
CA LEU A 232 14.29 -4.49 5.14
C LEU A 232 15.49 -5.09 5.89
N PHE A 233 15.42 -6.34 6.34
CA PHE A 233 16.52 -6.96 7.09
C PHE A 233 17.62 -7.57 6.22
N SER A 234 17.28 -8.13 5.05
CA SER A 234 18.25 -8.81 4.17
C SER A 234 19.07 -7.86 3.30
N VAL A 235 18.56 -6.65 3.07
CA VAL A 235 19.11 -5.71 2.11
C VAL A 235 20.16 -4.78 2.75
N THR A 236 21.29 -4.58 2.05
CA THR A 236 22.30 -3.54 2.36
C THR A 236 21.74 -2.14 2.11
N ASP A 237 22.31 -1.10 2.73
CA ASP A 237 21.80 0.29 2.65
C ASP A 237 21.78 0.90 1.21
N ASP A 238 22.27 0.16 0.22
CA ASP A 238 22.38 0.55 -1.19
C ASP A 238 21.18 0.11 -2.05
N VAL A 239 20.16 -0.54 -1.48
CA VAL A 239 18.98 -0.97 -2.25
C VAL A 239 17.70 -0.45 -1.60
N TYR A 240 16.85 0.13 -2.45
CA TYR A 240 15.55 0.64 -2.07
C TYR A 240 14.55 -0.49 -1.75
N VAL A 241 13.86 -0.38 -0.62
CA VAL A 241 12.80 -1.30 -0.18
C VAL A 241 11.48 -0.53 -0.18
N ASP A 242 10.46 -1.08 -0.84
CA ASP A 242 9.14 -0.45 -0.91
C ASP A 242 8.23 -0.92 0.23
N LEU A 243 7.96 -0.05 1.19
CA LEU A 243 7.07 -0.32 2.33
C LEU A 243 5.59 0.00 2.03
N TRP A 244 5.29 0.59 0.88
CA TRP A 244 3.93 0.94 0.49
C TRP A 244 2.95 -0.24 0.52
N PRO A 245 3.28 -1.47 0.06
CA PRO A 245 2.34 -2.58 0.07
C PRO A 245 1.85 -2.95 1.47
N ALA A 246 2.74 -2.93 2.47
CA ALA A 246 2.41 -3.23 3.85
C ALA A 246 1.53 -2.12 4.47
N CYS A 247 1.86 -0.85 4.20
CA CYS A 247 1.03 0.30 4.62
C CYS A 247 -0.37 0.25 3.99
N TYR A 248 -0.45 -0.14 2.72
CA TYR A 248 -1.71 -0.22 1.99
C TYR A 248 -2.61 -1.32 2.56
N MET A 249 -2.03 -2.49 2.83
CA MET A 249 -2.76 -3.58 3.45
C MET A 249 -3.29 -3.21 4.84
N HIS A 250 -2.56 -2.38 5.62
CA HIS A 250 -3.11 -1.84 6.87
C HIS A 250 -4.39 -1.02 6.63
N THR A 251 -4.38 -0.12 5.64
CA THR A 251 -5.56 0.69 5.29
C THR A 251 -6.75 -0.15 4.81
N VAL A 252 -6.49 -1.19 4.01
CA VAL A 252 -7.52 -2.13 3.56
C VAL A 252 -8.11 -2.90 4.76
N CYS A 253 -7.26 -3.36 5.67
CA CYS A 253 -7.68 -4.08 6.87
C CYS A 253 -8.54 -3.21 7.80
N THR A 254 -8.14 -1.95 8.02
CA THR A 254 -8.93 -1.02 8.84
C THR A 254 -10.27 -0.70 8.18
N PHE A 255 -10.32 -0.57 6.85
CA PHE A 255 -11.58 -0.40 6.12
C PHE A 255 -12.54 -1.59 6.30
N PHE A 256 -12.06 -2.83 6.13
CA PHE A 256 -12.90 -4.02 6.37
C PHE A 256 -13.34 -4.14 7.82
N ALA A 257 -12.42 -3.92 8.78
CA ALA A 257 -12.73 -3.97 10.20
C ALA A 257 -13.77 -2.91 10.61
N THR A 258 -13.68 -1.69 10.06
CA THR A 258 -14.66 -0.62 10.33
C THR A 258 -16.03 -0.92 9.75
N ILE A 259 -16.11 -1.42 8.50
CA ILE A 259 -17.39 -1.85 7.90
C ILE A 259 -18.02 -2.99 8.72
N LEU A 260 -17.23 -3.99 9.09
CA LEU A 260 -17.69 -5.11 9.90
C LEU A 260 -18.20 -4.63 11.26
N THR A 261 -17.48 -3.72 11.92
CA THR A 261 -17.87 -3.14 13.21
C THR A 261 -19.17 -2.34 13.07
N ALA A 262 -19.30 -1.51 12.04
CA ALA A 262 -20.51 -0.74 11.77
C ALA A 262 -21.71 -1.67 11.50
N ALA A 263 -21.54 -2.73 10.72
CA ALA A 263 -22.57 -3.74 10.51
C ALA A 263 -22.94 -4.44 11.83
N ALA A 264 -21.97 -4.91 12.60
CA ALA A 264 -22.22 -5.55 13.88
C ALA A 264 -23.00 -4.63 14.86
N LEU A 265 -22.61 -3.36 14.96
CA LEU A 265 -23.31 -2.37 15.78
C LEU A 265 -24.73 -2.08 15.28
N LEU A 266 -24.92 -1.98 13.96
CA LEU A 266 -26.24 -1.80 13.37
C LEU A 266 -27.15 -2.99 13.71
N LYS A 267 -26.62 -4.23 13.63
CA LYS A 267 -27.35 -5.43 14.06
C LYS A 267 -27.74 -5.36 15.53
N ILE A 268 -26.80 -5.01 16.42
CA ILE A 268 -27.09 -4.87 17.86
C ILE A 268 -28.14 -3.79 18.12
N SER A 269 -28.09 -2.66 17.41
CA SER A 269 -29.06 -1.58 17.57
C SER A 269 -30.48 -2.00 17.20
N ILE A 270 -30.63 -2.78 16.12
CA ILE A 270 -31.93 -3.35 15.70
C ILE A 270 -32.47 -4.28 16.79
N ILE A 271 -31.62 -5.12 17.38
CA ILE A 271 -31.99 -6.05 18.46
C ILE A 271 -32.51 -5.28 19.67
N LEU A 272 -31.76 -4.26 20.12
CA LEU A 272 -32.11 -3.47 21.29
C LEU A 272 -33.40 -2.66 21.06
N TRP A 273 -33.64 -2.18 19.84
CA TRP A 273 -34.84 -1.42 19.51
C TRP A 273 -36.10 -2.31 19.45
N MET A 274 -36.01 -3.48 18.83
CA MET A 274 -37.12 -4.46 18.81
C MET A 274 -37.39 -5.06 20.19
N GLY A 275 -36.37 -5.21 21.03
CA GLY A 275 -36.52 -5.66 22.42
C GLY A 275 -37.30 -4.69 23.32
N ARG A 276 -37.40 -3.41 22.94
CA ARG A 276 -38.15 -2.38 23.70
C ARG A 276 -39.63 -2.27 23.33
N SER A 277 -40.10 -2.89 22.24
CA SER A 277 -41.48 -2.75 21.78
C SER A 277 -42.48 -3.75 22.40
N TRP A 278 -42.18 -4.32 23.57
CA TRP A 278 -43.11 -5.14 24.36
C TRP A 278 -43.21 -4.60 25.78
N PRO A 279 -44.25 -3.80 26.05
CA PRO A 279 -45.29 -4.27 26.96
C PRO A 279 -46.68 -4.04 26.36
N GLN A 280 -47.41 -5.14 26.11
CA GLN A 280 -48.86 -5.20 26.17
C GLN A 280 -49.25 -6.47 26.92
#